data_AF-A0AA47LA80-F1
#
_entry.id   AF-A0AA47LA80-F1
#
_cell.length_a   1.000
_cell.length_b   1.000
_cell.length_c   1.000
_cell.angle_alpha   90.00
_cell.angle_beta   90.00
_cell.angle_gamma   90.00
#
_symmetry.space_group_name_H-M   'P 1'
#
loop_
_entity.id
_entity.type
_entity.pdbx_description
1 polymer ?
#
loop_
_entity_poly.entity_id
_entity_poly.type
_entity_poly.pdbx_seq_one_letter_code
_entity_poly.pdbx_strand_id
1 'polypeptide(L)'
;MIILITNVLDDVNENTHTVTFQIVDGSPSLNDVECLLTREINEFNHVTYCLEEKQGQFKTFGRQCVQGEHFSDTEQHELIA
;
A
#
# COMPACT_ATOMS: atom_id res chain seq x y z
N MET A 1 10.07 -6.75 1.98
CA MET A 1 8.95 -6.47 1.07
C MET A 1 8.96 -5.00 0.76
N ILE A 2 8.89 -4.65 -0.53
CA ILE A 2 8.69 -3.26 -0.96
C ILE A 2 7.43 -3.19 -1.81
N ILE A 3 6.50 -2.32 -1.39
CA ILE A 3 5.28 -1.95 -2.12
C ILE A 3 5.54 -0.62 -2.82
N LEU A 4 5.24 -0.53 -4.12
CA LEU A 4 5.26 0.71 -4.91
C LEU A 4 3.83 1.11 -5.25
N ILE A 5 3.46 2.36 -4.97
CA ILE A 5 2.17 2.93 -5.38
C ILE A 5 2.26 3.31 -6.87
N THR A 6 1.52 2.61 -7.72
CA THR A 6 1.58 2.78 -9.17
C THR A 6 0.47 3.69 -9.70
N ASN A 7 -0.64 3.81 -8.98
CA ASN A 7 -1.73 4.69 -9.36
C ASN A 7 -2.58 5.10 -8.14
N VAL A 8 -3.11 6.32 -8.17
CA VAL A 8 -4.07 6.84 -7.17
C VAL A 8 -5.20 7.51 -7.93
N LEU A 9 -6.41 6.94 -7.83
CA LEU A 9 -7.60 7.44 -8.49
C LEU A 9 -8.56 8.02 -7.47
N ASP A 10 -8.95 9.28 -7.67
CA ASP A 10 -9.95 9.97 -6.86
C ASP A 10 -11.34 9.35 -7.11
N ASP A 11 -12.05 8.99 -6.03
CA ASP A 11 -13.47 8.66 -6.12
C ASP A 11 -14.28 9.96 -5.98
N VAL A 12 -15.02 10.29 -7.03
CA VAL A 12 -15.62 11.61 -7.27
C VAL A 12 -16.60 12.04 -6.17
N ASN A 13 -17.10 11.10 -5.36
CA ASN A 13 -18.20 11.35 -4.43
C ASN A 13 -17.85 11.22 -2.94
N GLU A 14 -16.71 10.61 -2.56
CA GLU A 14 -16.56 10.12 -1.17
C GLU A 14 -15.28 10.55 -0.45
N ASN A 15 -14.46 11.45 -1.02
CA ASN A 15 -13.13 11.76 -0.47
C ASN A 15 -12.29 10.48 -0.22
N THR A 16 -12.60 9.42 -0.96
CA THR A 16 -11.88 8.15 -0.97
C THR A 16 -11.05 8.08 -2.23
N HIS A 17 -9.95 7.34 -2.15
CA HIS A 17 -9.05 7.14 -3.27
C HIS A 17 -8.83 5.64 -3.45
N THR A 18 -8.95 5.17 -4.69
CA THR A 18 -8.53 3.81 -5.04
C THR A 18 -7.04 3.84 -5.37
N VAL A 19 -6.26 3.11 -4.58
CA VAL A 19 -4.80 3.04 -4.70
C VAL A 19 -4.44 1.69 -5.30
N THR A 20 -3.70 1.70 -6.40
CA THR A 20 -3.10 0.50 -6.99
C THR A 20 -1.63 0.44 -6.60
N PHE A 21 -1.19 -0.75 -6.21
CA PHE A 21 0.18 -0.99 -5.83
C PHE A 21 0.78 -2.22 -6.50
N GLN A 22 2.11 -2.26 -6.52
CA GLN A 22 2.89 -3.39 -7.01
C GLN A 22 3.95 -3.80 -5.98
N ILE A 23 4.16 -5.10 -5.80
CA ILE A 23 5.29 -5.63 -5.04
C ILE A 23 6.51 -5.63 -5.95
N VAL A 24 7.48 -4.76 -5.66
CA VAL A 24 8.72 -4.67 -6.43
C VAL A 24 9.86 -5.50 -5.84
N ASP A 25 9.77 -5.84 -4.55
CA ASP A 25 10.69 -6.76 -3.88
C ASP A 25 9.98 -7.66 -2.86
N GLY A 26 10.36 -8.93 -2.83
CA GLY A 26 9.77 -9.98 -2.01
C GLY A 26 8.61 -10.76 -2.64
N SER A 27 8.05 -11.65 -1.83
CA SER A 27 6.89 -12.52 -2.14
C SER A 27 5.96 -12.60 -0.92
N PRO A 28 5.32 -11.48 -0.54
CA PRO A 28 4.47 -11.40 0.64
C PRO A 28 3.14 -12.14 0.43
N SER A 29 2.51 -12.58 1.52
CA SER A 29 1.09 -12.95 1.55
C SER A 29 0.19 -11.70 1.63
N LEU A 30 -1.13 -11.86 1.44
CA LEU A 30 -2.09 -10.77 1.64
C LEU A 30 -1.99 -10.20 3.07
N ASN A 31 -1.82 -11.07 4.08
CA ASN A 31 -1.71 -10.65 5.47
C ASN A 31 -0.45 -9.79 5.72
N ASP A 32 0.67 -10.11 5.05
CA ASP A 32 1.89 -9.31 5.16
C ASP A 32 1.71 -7.92 4.55
N VAL A 33 1.01 -7.84 3.41
CA VAL A 33 0.64 -6.57 2.76
C VAL A 33 -0.26 -5.75 3.68
N GLU A 34 -1.33 -6.32 4.22
CA GLU A 34 -2.24 -5.62 5.16
C GLU A 34 -1.51 -5.13 6.41
N CYS A 35 -0.57 -5.92 6.94
CA CYS A 35 0.25 -5.53 8.08
C CYS A 35 1.14 -4.32 7.77
N LEU A 36 1.76 -4.27 6.58
CA LEU A 36 2.55 -3.11 6.17
C LEU A 36 1.65 -1.87 5.96
N LEU A 37 0.53 -2.03 5.25
CA LEU A 37 -0.42 -0.92 5.04
C LEU A 37 -0.96 -0.36 6.37
N THR A 38 -1.19 -1.20 7.37
CA THR A 38 -1.61 -0.77 8.73
C THR A 38 -0.56 0.08 9.45
N ARG A 39 0.72 -0.06 9.12
CA ARG A 39 1.79 0.74 9.71
C ARG A 39 1.94 2.09 9.01
N GLU A 40 1.78 2.10 7.69
CA GLU A 40 2.05 3.27 6.85
C GLU A 40 0.82 4.16 6.61
N ILE A 41 -0.38 3.60 6.70
CA ILE A 41 -1.63 4.27 6.33
C ILE A 41 -2.60 4.22 7.52
N ASN A 42 -3.09 5.38 7.94
CA ASN A 42 -3.99 5.50 9.10
C ASN A 42 -5.33 4.80 8.89
N GLU A 43 -5.92 4.97 7.69
CA GLU A 43 -7.25 4.42 7.40
C GLU A 43 -7.34 3.96 5.94
N PHE A 44 -7.58 2.65 5.77
CA PHE A 44 -7.82 2.02 4.49
C PHE A 44 -8.81 0.86 4.63
N ASN A 45 -9.40 0.44 3.50
CA ASN A 45 -10.26 -0.72 3.42
C ASN A 45 -10.16 -1.41 2.05
N HIS A 46 -10.84 -2.55 1.91
CA HIS A 46 -10.95 -3.31 0.66
C HIS A 46 -9.58 -3.68 0.03
N VAL A 47 -8.66 -4.22 0.83
CA VAL A 47 -7.38 -4.69 0.29
C VAL A 47 -7.61 -5.95 -0.54
N THR A 48 -7.08 -5.91 -1.76
CA THR A 48 -7.00 -7.05 -2.67
C THR A 48 -5.55 -7.20 -3.09
N TYR A 49 -5.08 -8.45 -3.20
CA TYR A 49 -3.72 -8.75 -3.60
C TYR A 49 -3.67 -10.05 -4.38
N CYS A 50 -3.06 -10.00 -5.56
CA CYS A 50 -2.78 -11.15 -6.41
C CYS A 50 -1.28 -11.45 -6.35
N LEU A 51 -0.92 -12.58 -5.73
CA LEU A 51 0.47 -13.02 -5.58
C LEU A 51 1.14 -13.29 -6.94
N GLU A 52 0.40 -13.84 -7.91
CA GLU A 52 0.93 -14.16 -9.24
C GLU A 52 1.26 -12.89 -10.04
N GLU A 53 0.41 -11.87 -9.96
CA GLU A 53 0.61 -10.59 -10.64
C GLU A 53 1.49 -9.63 -9.85
N LYS A 54 1.78 -9.95 -8.57
CA LYS A 54 2.47 -9.06 -7.63
C LYS A 54 1.82 -7.68 -7.55
N GLN A 55 0.51 -7.63 -7.67
CA GLN A 55 -0.26 -6.39 -7.72
C GLN A 55 -1.47 -6.48 -6.82
N GLY A 56 -1.94 -5.33 -6.37
CA GLY A 56 -3.12 -5.24 -5.55
C GLY A 56 -3.68 -3.84 -5.51
N GLN A 57 -4.81 -3.72 -4.82
CA GLN A 57 -5.53 -2.47 -4.66
C GLN A 57 -6.06 -2.34 -3.25
N PHE A 58 -6.17 -1.12 -2.77
CA PHE A 58 -6.92 -0.79 -1.57
C PHE A 58 -7.58 0.58 -1.74
N LYS A 59 -8.53 0.89 -0.87
CA LYS A 59 -9.15 2.21 -0.79
C LYS A 59 -8.68 2.92 0.47
N THR A 60 -8.38 4.21 0.36
CA THR A 60 -7.99 5.05 1.51
C THR A 60 -8.87 6.29 1.61
N PHE A 61 -9.05 6.81 2.82
CA PHE A 61 -9.79 8.04 3.09
C PHE A 61 -8.85 9.25 3.09
N GLY A 62 -9.21 10.31 2.37
CA GLY A 62 -8.32 11.43 2.15
C GLY A 62 -7.09 11.04 1.33
N ARG A 63 -6.28 12.04 0.98
CA ARG A 63 -5.12 11.83 0.12
C ARG A 63 -3.91 11.41 0.95
N GLN A 64 -3.86 10.11 1.29
CA GLN A 64 -2.78 9.52 2.09
C GLN A 64 -1.64 8.94 1.23
N CYS A 65 -1.89 8.61 -0.04
CA CYS A 65 -0.90 8.03 -0.93
C CYS A 65 -0.65 8.88 -2.17
N VAL A 66 0.56 8.79 -2.72
CA VAL A 66 0.94 9.45 -3.97
C VAL A 66 1.55 8.44 -4.94
N GLN A 67 1.26 8.58 -6.23
CA GLN A 67 1.90 7.76 -7.26
C GLN A 67 3.44 7.92 -7.21
N GLY A 68 4.15 6.79 -7.19
CA GLY A 68 5.60 6.72 -7.06
C GLY A 68 6.12 6.58 -5.61
N GLU A 69 5.24 6.70 -4.62
CA GLU A 69 5.56 6.41 -3.22
C GLU A 69 5.83 4.92 -3.01
N HIS A 70 6.69 4.60 -2.04
CA HIS A 70 6.99 3.22 -1.67
C HIS A 70 6.89 3.02 -0.17
N PHE A 71 6.52 1.81 0.22
CA PHE A 71 6.49 1.34 1.59
C PHE A 71 7.38 0.12 1.71
N SER A 72 8.20 0.08 2.76
CA SER A 72 9.14 -1.02 3.00
C SER A 72 9.03 -1.57 4.42
N ASP A 73 9.19 -2.88 4.55
CA ASP A 73 9.34 -3.54 5.86
C ASP A 73 10.76 -3.38 6.45
N THR A 74 11.74 -2.93 5.67
CA THR A 74 13.14 -2.80 6.10
C THR A 74 13.52 -1.44 6.68
N GLU A 75 12.72 -0.39 6.46
CA GLU A 75 13.09 0.99 6.83
C GLU A 75 13.01 1.28 8.35
N GLN A 76 12.51 0.34 9.17
CA GLN A 76 12.40 0.54 10.63
C GLN A 76 13.61 0.13 11.48
N HIS A 77 14.76 -0.28 10.91
CA HIS A 77 15.91 -0.71 11.71
C HIS A 77 16.97 0.36 12.04
N GLU A 78 16.82 1.63 11.65
CA GLU A 78 17.89 2.65 11.87
C GLU A 78 17.61 3.74 12.93
N LEU A 79 16.50 3.71 13.68
CA LEU A 79 16.18 4.78 14.65
C LEU A 79 16.20 4.38 16.13
N ILE A 80 16.95 3.35 16.51
CA ILE A 80 17.30 3.09 17.92
C ILE A 80 18.80 2.80 18.01
N ALA A 81 19.60 3.88 18.09
CA ALA A 81 21.00 3.85 18.52
C ALA A 81 21.22 4.91 19.60
#